data_AF-A0A529KK65-F1
#
_entry.id   AF-A0A529KK65-F1
#
_cell.length_a   1.000
_cell.length_b   1.000
_cell.length_c   1.000
_cell.angle_alpha   90.00
_cell.angle_beta   90.00
_cell.angle_gamma   90.00
#
_symmetry.space_group_name_H-M   'P 1'
#
loop_
_entity.id
_entity.type
_entity.pdbx_description
1 polymer ?
#
loop_
_entity_poly.entity_id
_entity_poly.type
_entity_poly.pdbx_seq_one_letter_code
_entity_poly.pdbx_strand_id
1 'polypeptide(L)'
;MGFFDFGTIFFLVAAVVIFFQLRNVLGRRTGSERPPFDPYSAGRTRDDTQKPENVVSLPRKRAPGEPAIDAYAAIDAFAKPDTDLNKGLRAIKDNDPAFDPKTFVDGAKMAYEMIVMAYADGDRKTLKNLLSREVYDGFVAAIGDREAKSEKIQSSFVGIDKADIVSAEM
;
A
#
# COMPACT_ATOMS: atom_id res chain seq x y z
N MET A 1 -27.84 -17.73 -51.77
CA MET A 1 -26.62 -17.02 -52.21
C MET A 1 -26.35 -15.94 -51.18
N GLY A 2 -25.68 -16.31 -50.08
CA GLY A 2 -25.46 -15.42 -48.93
C GLY A 2 -24.44 -14.35 -49.27
N PHE A 3 -24.83 -13.10 -49.09
CA PHE A 3 -23.99 -11.93 -49.30
C PHE A 3 -22.85 -11.96 -48.27
N PHE A 4 -21.64 -12.23 -48.73
CA PHE A 4 -20.43 -11.89 -47.97
C PHE A 4 -20.33 -10.35 -47.99
N ASP A 5 -20.98 -9.73 -47.01
CA ASP A 5 -20.96 -8.29 -46.84
C ASP A 5 -19.52 -7.85 -46.51
N PHE A 6 -19.12 -6.66 -47.00
CA PHE A 6 -17.77 -6.13 -46.79
C PHE A 6 -17.43 -6.03 -45.30
N GLY A 7 -18.42 -5.78 -44.45
CA GLY A 7 -18.27 -5.79 -42.99
C GLY A 7 -17.86 -7.16 -42.46
N THR A 8 -18.50 -8.24 -42.93
CA THR A 8 -18.19 -9.61 -42.50
C THR A 8 -16.78 -10.01 -42.91
N ILE A 9 -16.35 -9.66 -44.12
CA ILE A 9 -14.98 -9.91 -44.60
C ILE A 9 -13.96 -9.12 -43.76
N PHE A 10 -14.25 -7.85 -43.46
CA PHE A 10 -13.39 -7.02 -42.62
C PHE A 10 -13.19 -7.61 -41.22
N PHE A 11 -14.26 -8.03 -40.54
CA PHE A 11 -14.17 -8.67 -39.23
C PHE A 11 -13.42 -10.00 -39.27
N LEU A 12 -13.57 -10.78 -40.36
CA LEU A 12 -12.85 -12.03 -40.54
C LEU A 12 -11.33 -11.78 -40.67
N VAL A 13 -10.93 -10.79 -41.47
CA VAL A 13 -9.52 -10.41 -41.63
C VAL A 13 -8.95 -9.89 -40.30
N ALA A 14 -9.68 -9.02 -39.60
CA ALA A 14 -9.27 -8.51 -38.29
C ALA A 14 -9.09 -9.63 -37.26
N ALA A 15 -10.01 -10.59 -37.20
CA ALA A 15 -9.93 -11.73 -36.30
C ALA A 15 -8.70 -12.61 -36.57
N VAL A 16 -8.40 -12.87 -37.86
CA VAL A 16 -7.20 -13.63 -38.25
C VAL A 16 -5.92 -12.89 -37.84
N VAL A 17 -5.85 -11.57 -38.06
CA VAL A 17 -4.68 -10.75 -37.68
C VAL A 17 -4.46 -10.76 -36.17
N ILE A 18 -5.52 -10.60 -35.37
CA ILE A 18 -5.43 -10.65 -33.90
C ILE A 18 -4.91 -12.02 -33.45
N PHE A 19 -5.45 -13.12 -33.99
CA PHE A 19 -5.00 -14.47 -33.64
C PHE A 19 -3.53 -14.71 -33.99
N PHE A 20 -3.10 -14.20 -35.15
CA PHE A 20 -1.71 -14.29 -35.59
C PHE A 20 -0.77 -13.46 -34.72
N GLN A 21 -1.22 -12.28 -34.28
CA GLN A 21 -0.48 -11.39 -33.39
C GLN A 21 -0.34 -11.99 -31.98
N LEU A 22 -1.40 -12.59 -31.44
CA LEU A 22 -1.37 -13.32 -30.16
C LEU A 22 -0.43 -14.53 -30.22
N ARG A 23 -0.45 -15.29 -31.33
CA ARG A 23 0.48 -16.41 -31.54
C ARG A 23 1.94 -15.95 -31.62
N ASN A 24 2.20 -14.79 -32.22
CA ASN A 24 3.56 -14.23 -32.31
C ASN A 24 4.07 -13.64 -30.98
N VAL A 25 3.18 -13.22 -30.08
CA VAL A 25 3.54 -12.66 -28.77
C VAL A 25 3.77 -13.78 -27.73
N LEU A 26 3.05 -14.89 -27.78
CA LEU A 26 3.26 -16.03 -26.87
C LEU A 26 4.59 -16.79 -27.09
N GLY A 27 5.26 -16.58 -28.22
CA GLY A 27 6.47 -17.32 -28.61
C GLY A 27 7.78 -16.53 -28.54
N ARG A 28 7.77 -15.27 -28.10
CA ARG A 28 9.00 -14.49 -27.96
C ARG A 28 9.26 -14.18 -26.50
N ARG A 29 10.28 -14.86 -25.98
CA ARG A 29 11.06 -14.46 -24.81
C ARG A 29 11.25 -12.96 -24.86
N THR A 30 10.47 -12.22 -24.08
CA THR A 30 10.78 -10.84 -23.77
C THR A 30 12.14 -10.87 -23.08
N GLY A 31 13.16 -10.33 -23.75
CA GLY A 31 14.57 -10.35 -23.36
C GLY A 31 14.85 -9.47 -22.15
N SER A 32 14.12 -9.70 -21.06
CA SER A 32 14.25 -9.04 -19.77
C SER A 32 14.36 -10.10 -18.67
N GLU A 33 15.07 -11.19 -18.94
CA GLU A 33 15.60 -12.04 -17.87
C GLU A 33 16.83 -11.32 -17.30
N ARG A 34 16.70 -10.81 -16.08
CA ARG A 34 17.86 -10.45 -15.25
C ARG A 34 18.77 -11.68 -15.20
N PRO A 35 20.07 -11.56 -15.49
CA PRO A 35 20.98 -12.68 -15.30
C PRO A 35 20.89 -13.14 -13.83
N PRO A 36 20.89 -14.45 -13.55
CA PRO A 36 20.94 -14.96 -12.20
C PRO A 36 22.14 -14.35 -11.47
N PHE A 37 21.87 -13.71 -10.33
CA PHE A 37 22.91 -13.30 -9.40
C PHE A 37 23.52 -14.57 -8.81
N ASP A 38 24.74 -14.89 -9.21
CA ASP A 38 25.53 -16.00 -8.68
C ASP A 38 26.31 -15.52 -7.43
N PRO A 39 25.88 -15.89 -6.21
CA PRO A 39 26.51 -15.42 -4.98
C PRO A 39 27.86 -16.09 -4.68
N TYR A 40 28.33 -17.02 -5.51
CA TYR A 40 29.48 -17.89 -5.20
C TYR A 40 30.76 -17.61 -6.00
N SER A 41 30.82 -16.55 -6.81
CA SER A 41 32.03 -16.18 -7.55
C SER A 41 33.00 -15.25 -6.79
N ALA A 42 32.63 -14.78 -5.59
CA ALA A 42 33.52 -13.98 -4.74
C ALA A 42 33.92 -14.77 -3.48
N GLY A 43 35.17 -15.24 -3.44
CA GLY A 43 35.82 -15.59 -2.18
C GLY A 43 36.50 -16.95 -2.13
N ARG A 44 37.60 -17.11 -2.87
CA ARG A 44 38.71 -17.97 -2.42
C ARG A 44 39.92 -17.12 -2.12
N THR A 45 39.91 -16.50 -0.94
CA THR A 45 41.13 -16.36 -0.14
C THR A 45 40.70 -16.50 1.31
N ARG A 46 41.12 -17.62 1.89
CA ARG A 46 41.05 -17.91 3.31
C ARG A 46 42.00 -16.94 4.01
N ASP A 47 41.55 -16.29 5.07
CA ASP A 47 42.34 -16.33 6.30
C ASP A 47 41.47 -16.14 7.55
N ASP A 48 41.94 -16.80 8.59
CA ASP A 48 41.34 -17.03 9.91
C ASP A 48 40.74 -15.79 10.59
N THR A 49 39.55 -15.97 11.20
CA THR A 49 39.40 -15.79 12.67
C THR A 49 38.03 -16.25 13.16
N GLN A 50 38.06 -16.94 14.29
CA GLN A 50 36.99 -17.63 14.99
C GLN A 50 35.74 -16.77 15.29
N LYS A 51 34.58 -17.42 15.16
CA LYS A 51 33.34 -17.08 15.89
C LYS A 51 33.62 -17.00 17.40
N PRO A 52 32.87 -16.15 18.11
CA PRO A 52 31.95 -16.74 19.07
C PRO A 52 30.50 -16.28 18.86
N GLU A 53 29.64 -17.27 19.08
CA GLU A 53 28.29 -17.23 19.62
C GLU A 53 27.46 -15.95 19.50
N ASN A 54 26.26 -16.18 18.96
CA ASN A 54 25.13 -15.27 18.91
C ASN A 54 24.58 -15.07 20.34
N VAL A 55 25.22 -14.20 21.11
CA VAL A 55 24.67 -13.67 22.36
C VAL A 55 23.64 -12.60 22.03
N VAL A 56 22.38 -12.93 22.28
CA VAL A 56 21.28 -11.96 22.36
C VAL A 56 21.71 -10.88 23.35
N SER A 57 22.01 -9.70 22.82
CA SER A 57 22.32 -8.54 23.65
C SER A 57 21.05 -8.14 24.38
N LEU A 58 21.02 -8.38 25.69
CA LEU A 58 20.06 -7.78 26.62
C LEU A 58 19.98 -6.26 26.34
N PRO A 59 18.81 -5.62 26.51
CA PRO A 59 18.65 -4.19 26.32
C PRO A 59 19.74 -3.43 27.07
N ARG A 60 20.70 -2.89 26.31
CA ARG A 60 21.83 -2.14 26.88
C ARG A 60 21.24 -0.88 27.49
N LYS A 61 21.33 -0.77 28.82
CA LYS A 61 21.10 0.49 29.54
C LYS A 61 22.02 1.53 28.88
N ARG A 62 21.43 2.61 28.33
CA ARG A 62 22.13 3.68 27.60
C ARG A 62 23.39 4.11 28.33
N ALA A 63 24.46 4.33 27.57
CA ALA A 63 25.68 4.94 28.10
C ALA A 63 25.38 6.40 28.51
N PRO A 64 25.91 6.90 29.65
CA PRO A 64 25.76 8.30 30.03
C PRO A 64 26.50 9.18 29.02
N GLY A 65 25.77 9.97 28.21
CA GLY A 65 26.36 10.92 27.25
C GLY A 65 25.81 10.86 25.82
N GLU A 66 24.95 9.88 25.48
CA GLU A 66 24.16 10.01 24.25
C GLU A 66 23.14 11.15 24.41
N PRO A 67 23.04 12.09 23.45
CA PRO A 67 21.98 13.09 23.48
C PRO A 67 20.65 12.34 23.55
N ALA A 68 19.79 12.75 24.49
CA ALA A 68 18.46 12.17 24.60
C ALA A 68 17.81 12.26 23.22
N ILE A 69 17.39 11.11 22.67
CA ILE A 69 16.55 11.10 21.47
C ILE A 69 15.36 11.98 21.84
N ASP A 70 15.24 13.12 21.17
CA ASP A 70 14.10 14.00 21.35
C ASP A 70 12.86 13.24 20.90
N ALA A 71 12.09 12.75 21.88
CA ALA A 71 10.93 11.91 21.68
C ALA A 71 9.85 12.60 20.84
N TYR A 72 9.90 13.94 20.76
CA TYR A 72 8.91 14.78 20.10
C TYR A 72 9.45 15.45 18.83
N ALA A 73 10.71 15.21 18.43
CA ALA A 73 11.32 15.85 17.25
C ALA A 73 10.48 15.67 15.97
N ALA A 74 9.92 14.48 15.74
CA ALA A 74 9.06 14.22 14.59
C ALA A 74 7.74 15.02 14.64
N ILE A 75 7.22 15.26 15.84
CA ILE A 75 5.99 16.02 16.08
C ILE A 75 6.27 17.51 15.93
N ASP A 76 7.38 18.00 16.47
CA ASP A 76 7.79 19.41 16.38
C ASP A 76 8.15 19.82 14.95
N ALA A 77 8.64 18.88 14.14
CA ALA A 77 8.82 19.07 12.71
C ALA A 77 7.49 19.08 11.93
N PHE A 78 6.44 18.41 12.42
CA PHE A 78 5.14 18.31 11.76
C PHE A 78 4.20 19.46 12.15
N ALA A 79 4.07 19.73 13.44
CA ALA A 79 3.25 20.79 14.01
C ALA A 79 4.11 21.67 14.93
N LYS A 80 3.97 22.99 14.80
CA LYS A 80 4.77 23.92 15.62
C LYS A 80 4.57 23.64 17.12
N PRO A 81 5.66 23.71 17.93
CA PRO A 81 5.55 23.59 19.38
C PRO A 81 4.49 24.52 19.98
N ASP A 82 3.91 24.09 21.11
CA ASP A 82 2.89 24.79 21.89
C ASP A 82 1.52 25.01 21.21
N THR A 83 1.33 24.55 19.96
CA THR A 83 0.02 24.50 19.31
C THR A 83 -0.86 23.37 19.87
N ASP A 84 -2.18 23.51 19.78
CA ASP A 84 -3.11 22.49 20.28
C ASP A 84 -2.95 21.15 19.53
N LEU A 85 -2.69 21.20 18.22
CA LEU A 85 -2.36 20.02 17.43
C LEU A 85 -1.08 19.34 17.94
N ASN A 86 -0.01 20.10 18.20
CA ASN A 86 1.24 19.56 18.71
C ASN A 86 1.03 18.89 20.07
N LYS A 87 0.28 19.52 20.99
CA LYS A 87 -0.07 18.94 22.30
C LYS A 87 -0.83 17.61 22.15
N GLY A 88 -1.83 17.57 21.27
CA GLY A 88 -2.59 16.33 21.00
C GLY A 88 -1.72 15.22 20.42
N LEU A 89 -0.85 15.54 19.46
CA LEU A 89 0.09 14.57 18.88
C LEU A 89 1.10 14.05 19.92
N ARG A 90 1.57 14.90 20.84
CA ARG A 90 2.43 14.47 21.96
C ARG A 90 1.70 13.52 22.90
N ALA A 91 0.43 13.80 23.23
CA ALA A 91 -0.38 12.90 24.05
C ALA A 91 -0.55 11.51 23.41
N ILE A 92 -0.72 11.45 22.07
CA ILE A 92 -0.74 10.19 21.32
C ILE A 92 0.62 9.48 21.44
N LYS A 93 1.73 10.18 21.23
CA LYS A 93 3.10 9.63 21.32
C LYS A 93 3.45 9.08 22.70
N ASP A 94 2.91 9.70 23.74
CA ASP A 94 3.09 9.23 25.12
C ASP A 94 2.37 7.89 25.37
N ASN A 95 1.28 7.62 24.64
CA ASN A 95 0.53 6.35 24.72
C ASN A 95 1.01 5.31 23.69
N ASP A 96 1.50 5.76 22.54
CA ASP A 96 2.11 4.95 21.49
C ASP A 96 3.52 5.49 21.15
N PRO A 97 4.58 4.94 21.77
CA PRO A 97 5.96 5.36 21.50
C PRO A 97 6.41 5.14 20.05
N ALA A 98 5.73 4.30 19.28
CA ALA A 98 6.05 4.07 17.87
C ALA A 98 5.38 5.09 16.93
N PHE A 99 4.46 5.91 17.44
CA PHE A 99 3.71 6.88 16.64
C PHE A 99 4.63 7.88 15.92
N ASP A 100 4.36 8.09 14.64
CA ASP A 100 5.04 9.07 13.79
C ASP A 100 4.00 9.77 12.90
N PRO A 101 3.85 11.11 12.97
CA PRO A 101 2.79 11.82 12.24
C PRO A 101 2.84 11.63 10.73
N LYS A 102 4.04 11.59 10.13
CA LYS A 102 4.20 11.46 8.68
C LYS A 102 3.79 10.06 8.22
N THR A 103 4.29 9.04 8.91
CA THR A 103 3.94 7.64 8.65
C THR A 103 2.44 7.40 8.86
N PHE A 104 1.84 8.02 9.87
CA PHE A 104 0.41 7.97 10.11
C PHE A 104 -0.40 8.53 8.94
N VAL A 105 -0.04 9.72 8.44
CA VAL A 105 -0.72 10.32 7.27
C VAL A 105 -0.57 9.44 6.03
N ASP A 106 0.59 8.85 5.80
CA ASP A 106 0.79 7.95 4.66
C ASP A 106 -0.02 6.64 4.80
N GLY A 107 -0.13 6.10 6.02
CA GLY A 107 -1.04 5.00 6.34
C GLY A 107 -2.50 5.35 6.10
N ALA A 108 -2.92 6.55 6.51
CA ALA A 108 -4.29 7.05 6.34
C ALA A 108 -4.66 7.19 4.85
N LYS A 109 -3.73 7.65 4.00
CA LYS A 109 -3.91 7.71 2.54
C LYS A 109 -4.19 6.32 1.95
N MET A 110 -3.39 5.32 2.32
CA MET A 110 -3.58 3.94 1.85
C MET A 110 -4.90 3.35 2.35
N ALA A 111 -5.24 3.57 3.62
CA ALA A 111 -6.51 3.12 4.18
C ALA A 111 -7.70 3.74 3.45
N TYR A 112 -7.65 5.04 3.16
CA TYR A 112 -8.70 5.74 2.41
C TYR A 112 -8.92 5.12 1.02
N GLU A 113 -7.84 4.89 0.25
CA GLU A 113 -7.93 4.22 -1.04
C GLU A 113 -8.58 2.83 -0.91
N MET A 114 -8.08 2.00 0.01
CA MET A 114 -8.62 0.65 0.24
C MET A 114 -10.11 0.68 0.59
N ILE A 115 -10.53 1.62 1.44
CA ILE A 115 -11.93 1.74 1.88
C ILE A 115 -12.83 2.14 0.70
N VAL A 116 -12.43 3.17 -0.07
CA VAL A 116 -13.22 3.67 -1.20
C VAL A 116 -13.36 2.62 -2.29
N MET A 117 -12.27 1.93 -2.62
CA MET A 117 -12.28 0.86 -3.61
C MET A 117 -13.09 -0.35 -3.13
N ALA A 118 -12.89 -0.80 -1.88
CA ALA A 118 -13.67 -1.90 -1.32
C ALA A 118 -15.17 -1.58 -1.27
N TYR A 119 -15.56 -0.34 -1.00
CA TYR A 119 -16.96 0.09 -1.05
C TYR A 119 -17.53 0.09 -2.48
N ALA A 120 -16.76 0.55 -3.46
CA ALA A 120 -17.17 0.46 -4.87
C ALA A 120 -17.39 -0.99 -5.30
N ASP A 121 -16.44 -1.87 -4.96
CA ASP A 121 -16.45 -3.29 -5.33
C ASP A 121 -17.43 -4.15 -4.50
N GLY A 122 -17.92 -3.63 -3.37
CA GLY A 122 -18.78 -4.37 -2.44
C GLY A 122 -18.02 -5.38 -1.57
N ASP A 123 -16.71 -5.20 -1.38
CA ASP A 123 -15.88 -6.07 -0.53
C ASP A 123 -16.09 -5.79 0.96
N ARG A 124 -17.16 -6.39 1.48
CA ARG A 124 -17.52 -6.35 2.91
C ARG A 124 -16.42 -6.92 3.81
N LYS A 125 -15.59 -7.85 3.34
CA LYS A 125 -14.55 -8.46 4.17
C LYS A 125 -13.44 -7.47 4.47
N THR A 126 -12.99 -6.74 3.45
CA THR A 126 -11.97 -5.70 3.61
C THR A 126 -12.49 -4.56 4.48
N LEU A 127 -13.72 -4.10 4.23
CA LEU A 127 -14.35 -3.04 5.03
C LEU A 127 -14.45 -3.40 6.51
N LYS A 128 -14.79 -4.65 6.85
CA LYS A 128 -14.90 -5.10 8.24
C LYS A 128 -13.59 -4.99 9.03
N ASN A 129 -12.45 -5.12 8.36
CA ASN A 129 -11.14 -5.07 9.00
C ASN A 129 -10.62 -3.63 9.16
N LEU A 130 -11.12 -2.69 8.35
CA LEU A 130 -10.62 -1.31 8.29
C LEU A 130 -11.54 -0.31 9.00
N LEU A 131 -12.82 -0.65 9.17
CA LEU A 131 -13.83 0.24 9.71
C LEU A 131 -14.27 -0.17 11.12
N SER A 132 -14.64 0.82 11.93
CA SER A 132 -15.39 0.56 13.15
C SER A 132 -16.75 -0.05 12.83
N ARG A 133 -17.34 -0.75 13.79
CA ARG A 133 -18.61 -1.47 13.60
C ARG A 133 -19.72 -0.56 13.08
N GLU A 134 -19.88 0.62 13.68
CA GLU A 134 -20.94 1.57 13.31
C GLU A 134 -20.81 2.04 11.85
N VAL A 135 -19.60 2.40 11.43
CA VAL A 135 -19.34 2.85 10.05
C VAL A 135 -19.48 1.70 9.06
N TYR A 136 -19.01 0.51 9.44
CA TYR A 136 -19.14 -0.71 8.64
C TYR A 136 -20.61 -1.06 8.37
N ASP A 137 -21.47 -1.02 9.40
CA ASP A 137 -22.88 -1.36 9.26
C ASP A 137 -23.59 -0.40 8.27
N GLY A 138 -23.26 0.90 8.32
CA GLY A 138 -23.74 1.88 7.35
C GLY A 138 -23.30 1.60 5.91
N PHE A 139 -22.04 1.21 5.71
CA PHE A 139 -21.52 0.87 4.37
C PHE A 139 -22.17 -0.39 3.81
N VAL A 140 -22.35 -1.42 4.64
CA VAL A 140 -23.00 -2.68 4.23
C VAL A 140 -24.45 -2.46 3.83
N ALA A 141 -25.18 -1.60 4.56
CA ALA A 141 -26.55 -1.25 4.21
C ALA A 141 -26.62 -0.59 2.82
N ALA A 142 -25.79 0.42 2.58
CA ALA A 142 -25.74 1.11 1.29
C ALA A 142 -25.32 0.19 0.12
N ILE A 143 -24.37 -0.72 0.35
CA ILE A 143 -23.99 -1.76 -0.63
C ILE A 143 -25.18 -2.68 -0.92
N GLY A 144 -25.89 -3.14 0.12
CA GLY A 144 -27.06 -4.00 -0.02
C GLY A 144 -28.20 -3.35 -0.82
N ASP A 145 -28.50 -2.09 -0.55
CA ASP A 145 -29.53 -1.33 -1.28
C ASP A 145 -29.21 -1.21 -2.77
N ARG A 146 -27.92 -1.00 -3.10
CA ARG A 146 -27.43 -0.93 -4.48
C ARG A 146 -27.52 -2.29 -5.18
N GLU A 147 -27.09 -3.35 -4.51
CA GLU A 147 -27.15 -4.73 -5.03
C GLU A 147 -28.59 -5.17 -5.28
N ALA A 148 -29.53 -4.81 -4.41
CA ALA A 148 -30.96 -5.10 -4.59
C ALA A 148 -31.55 -4.45 -5.85
N LYS A 149 -30.99 -3.31 -6.27
CA LYS A 149 -31.34 -2.61 -7.52
C LYS A 149 -30.57 -3.13 -8.73
N SER A 150 -29.72 -4.14 -8.56
CA SER A 150 -28.79 -4.64 -9.59
C SER A 150 -27.84 -3.56 -10.14
N GLU A 151 -27.53 -2.54 -9.34
CA GLU A 151 -26.62 -1.47 -9.70
C GLU A 151 -25.17 -1.85 -9.39
N LYS A 152 -24.24 -1.40 -10.22
CA LYS A 152 -22.79 -1.57 -10.00
C LYS A 152 -22.09 -0.21 -10.06
N ILE A 153 -21.15 0.00 -9.15
CA ILE A 153 -20.25 1.15 -9.20
C ILE A 153 -18.97 0.71 -9.90
N GLN A 154 -18.54 1.49 -10.88
CA GLN A 154 -17.18 1.44 -11.39
C GLN A 154 -16.50 2.74 -10.97
N SER A 155 -15.60 2.64 -10.01
CA SER A 155 -14.81 3.77 -9.53
C SER A 155 -13.35 3.56 -9.90
N SER A 156 -12.68 4.65 -10.27
CA SER A 156 -11.24 4.66 -10.47
C SER A 156 -10.63 5.64 -9.48
N PHE A 157 -9.65 5.17 -8.73
CA PHE A 157 -8.90 6.00 -7.81
C PHE A 157 -7.69 6.61 -8.51
N VAL A 158 -7.65 7.94 -8.61
CA VAL A 158 -6.56 8.66 -9.29
C VAL A 158 -5.42 8.99 -8.33
N GLY A 159 -5.75 9.38 -7.10
CA GLY A 159 -4.76 9.76 -6.08
C GLY A 159 -5.34 10.69 -5.01
N ILE A 160 -4.47 11.14 -4.10
CA ILE A 160 -4.80 12.09 -3.04
C ILE A 160 -3.95 13.33 -3.22
N ASP A 161 -4.59 14.48 -3.47
CA ASP A 161 -3.91 15.75 -3.68
C ASP A 161 -3.30 16.31 -2.38
N LYS A 162 -4.03 16.17 -1.26
CA LYS A 162 -3.59 16.62 0.06
C LYS A 162 -4.17 15.72 1.15
N ALA A 163 -3.32 15.35 2.11
CA ALA A 163 -3.73 14.77 3.39
C ALA A 163 -2.89 15.40 4.49
N ASP A 164 -3.53 15.76 5.59
CA ASP A 164 -2.93 16.50 6.69
C ASP A 164 -3.68 16.21 8.00
N ILE A 165 -3.04 16.44 9.14
CA ILE A 165 -3.69 16.27 10.45
C ILE A 165 -4.18 17.64 10.90
N VAL A 166 -5.50 17.81 10.98
CA VAL A 166 -6.12 19.09 11.35
C VAL A 166 -6.22 19.23 12.86
N SER A 167 -6.51 18.15 13.57
CA SER A 167 -6.67 18.09 15.02
C SER A 167 -6.23 16.73 15.54
N ALA A 168 -5.84 16.68 16.80
CA ALA A 168 -5.51 15.45 17.51
C ALA A 168 -6.05 15.53 18.93
N GLU A 169 -6.75 14.48 19.36
CA GLU A 169 -7.29 14.31 20.71
C GLU A 169 -7.16 12.83 21.10
N MET A 170 -7.24 12.57 22.41
CA MET A 170 -7.01 11.27 23.05
C MET A 170 -8.21 10.92 23.92
#